data_AF-A0A077ZKC0-F1
#
_entry.id   AF-A0A077ZKC0-F1
#
_cell.length_a   1.000
_cell.length_b   1.000
_cell.length_c   1.000
_cell.angle_alpha   90.00
_cell.angle_beta   90.00
_cell.angle_gamma   90.00
#
_symmetry.space_group_name_H-M   'P 1'
#
loop_
_entity.id
_entity.type
_entity.pdbx_description
1 polymer ?
#
loop_
_entity_poly.entity_id
_entity_poly.type
_entity_poly.pdbx_seq_one_letter_code
_entity_poly.pdbx_strand_id
1 'polypeptide(L)'
;MPSRSVDQVVVDVKGVFFVAVLVSIAIQCFASLSPYSGENKPPMFGDYEAQRHWMKITINLPIDEWYVHSNSNDLMYWGLDYPPLTAYHSWMLAHGARIINRTWVELEKSRGIESLDLKFFMRCTVLFSDMFLFLLPSILYVLSKPSLKSMKEKILYYLLITLYPGYILVDFVHFQYNCVSLGLFMWATVMFENDLDIFASFFFVCALCYKQMELYHAPAIF
;
A
#
# COMPACT_ATOMS: atom_id res chain seq x y z
N MET A 1 3.79 42.34 -24.48
CA MET A 1 3.40 41.13 -23.73
C MET A 1 3.72 41.37 -22.27
N PRO A 2 2.76 41.28 -21.34
CA PRO A 2 3.06 41.51 -19.93
C PRO A 2 3.86 40.32 -19.40
N SER A 3 5.07 40.58 -18.90
CA SER A 3 5.85 39.56 -18.20
C SER A 3 5.07 39.12 -16.96
N ARG A 4 4.63 37.86 -16.90
CA ARG A 4 4.11 37.28 -15.67
C ARG A 4 5.15 37.50 -14.57
N SER A 5 4.72 38.01 -13.41
CA SER A 5 5.64 38.17 -12.28
C SER A 5 6.18 36.80 -11.87
N VAL A 6 7.43 36.75 -11.40
CA VAL A 6 8.09 35.51 -10.97
C VAL A 6 7.23 34.76 -9.94
N ASP A 7 6.56 35.49 -9.04
CA ASP A 7 5.66 34.92 -8.05
C ASP A 7 4.44 34.22 -8.66
N GLN A 8 3.83 34.79 -9.72
CA GLN A 8 2.73 34.14 -10.44
C GLN A 8 3.19 32.84 -11.09
N VAL A 9 4.39 32.80 -11.66
CA VAL A 9 4.94 31.59 -12.29
C VAL A 9 5.27 30.52 -11.24
N VAL A 10 5.83 30.89 -10.10
CA VAL A 10 6.18 29.94 -9.02
C VAL A 10 4.92 29.36 -8.36
N VAL A 11 3.87 30.17 -8.14
CA VAL A 11 2.59 29.71 -7.60
C VAL A 11 1.90 28.75 -8.58
N ASP A 12 1.89 29.08 -9.88
CA ASP A 12 1.32 28.24 -10.94
C ASP A 12 1.97 26.84 -10.93
N VAL A 13 3.31 26.79 -10.86
CA VAL A 13 4.07 25.54 -10.96
C VAL A 13 3.88 24.60 -9.76
N LYS A 14 3.78 25.12 -8.53
CA LYS A 14 3.42 24.30 -7.35
C LYS A 14 1.98 23.78 -7.45
N GLY A 15 1.07 24.60 -7.97
CA GLY A 15 -0.31 24.21 -8.27
C GLY A 15 -0.37 23.03 -9.23
N VAL A 16 0.42 23.05 -10.31
CA VAL A 16 0.47 21.93 -11.27
C VAL A 16 0.97 20.64 -10.62
N PHE A 17 1.99 20.69 -9.75
CA PHE A 17 2.45 19.48 -9.04
C PHE A 17 1.36 18.92 -8.12
N PHE A 18 0.65 19.78 -7.39
CA PHE A 18 -0.47 19.34 -6.56
C PHE A 18 -1.59 18.69 -7.39
N VAL A 19 -1.90 19.24 -8.57
CA VAL A 19 -2.83 18.62 -9.51
C VAL A 19 -2.35 17.22 -9.94
N ALA A 20 -1.06 17.03 -10.18
CA ALA A 20 -0.50 15.71 -10.53
C ALA A 20 -0.69 14.67 -9.41
N VAL A 21 -0.54 15.10 -8.14
CA VAL A 21 -0.83 14.25 -6.97
C VAL A 21 -2.31 13.85 -6.96
N LEU A 22 -3.22 14.82 -7.13
CA LEU A 22 -4.66 14.55 -7.16
C LEU A 22 -5.07 13.64 -8.32
N VAL A 23 -4.45 13.79 -9.50
CA VAL A 23 -4.70 12.92 -10.65
C VAL A 23 -4.30 11.48 -10.33
N SER A 24 -3.19 11.27 -9.63
CA SER A 24 -2.76 9.91 -9.21
C SER A 24 -3.79 9.27 -8.28
N ILE A 25 -4.21 9.99 -7.23
CA ILE A 25 -5.24 9.52 -6.28
C ILE A 25 -6.57 9.25 -7.00
N ALA A 26 -6.99 10.14 -7.91
CA ALA A 26 -8.23 9.97 -8.66
C ALA A 26 -8.20 8.69 -9.50
N ILE A 27 -7.12 8.43 -10.23
CA ILE A 27 -6.98 7.23 -11.06
C ILE A 27 -7.01 5.95 -10.20
N GLN A 28 -6.34 5.95 -9.05
CA GLN A 28 -6.37 4.82 -8.10
C GLN A 28 -7.77 4.59 -7.51
N CYS A 29 -8.49 5.65 -7.17
CA CYS A 29 -9.89 5.58 -6.74
C CYS A 29 -10.79 5.00 -7.83
N PHE A 30 -10.64 5.43 -9.09
CA PHE A 30 -11.42 4.87 -10.21
C PHE A 30 -11.10 3.39 -10.44
N ALA A 31 -9.82 3.00 -10.39
CA ALA A 31 -9.40 1.60 -10.49
C ALA A 31 -10.02 0.73 -9.38
N SER A 32 -10.16 1.29 -8.17
CA SER A 32 -10.74 0.60 -7.00
C SER A 32 -12.22 0.23 -7.13
N LEU A 33 -12.94 0.81 -8.11
CA LEU A 33 -14.34 0.48 -8.39
C LEU A 33 -14.50 -0.88 -9.08
N SER A 34 -13.43 -1.43 -9.65
CA SER A 34 -13.45 -2.71 -10.36
C SER A 34 -13.72 -3.92 -9.44
N PRO A 35 -14.16 -5.06 -10.01
CA PRO A 35 -14.12 -6.35 -9.35
C PRO A 35 -12.73 -6.66 -8.77
N TYR A 36 -12.68 -7.25 -7.58
CA TYR A 36 -11.43 -7.69 -6.96
C TYR A 36 -11.12 -9.16 -7.31
N SER A 37 -9.88 -9.58 -7.02
CA SER A 37 -9.48 -10.97 -7.18
C SER A 37 -10.38 -11.90 -6.37
N GLY A 38 -11.13 -12.75 -7.08
CA GLY A 38 -11.98 -13.78 -6.47
C GLY A 38 -13.41 -13.37 -6.12
N GLU A 39 -13.89 -12.19 -6.54
CA GLU A 39 -15.28 -11.75 -6.30
C GLU A 39 -16.28 -12.77 -6.86
N ASN A 40 -17.24 -13.19 -6.03
CA ASN A 40 -18.24 -14.24 -6.28
C ASN A 40 -17.66 -15.60 -6.72
N LYS A 41 -16.49 -16.01 -6.20
CA LYS A 41 -15.84 -17.31 -6.53
C LYS A 41 -15.63 -18.23 -5.31
N PRO A 42 -16.69 -18.75 -4.68
CA PRO A 42 -16.56 -19.73 -3.61
C PRO A 42 -15.89 -21.04 -4.09
N PRO A 43 -15.29 -21.85 -3.19
CA PRO A 43 -15.19 -21.61 -1.75
C PRO A 43 -13.98 -20.77 -1.33
N MET A 44 -12.95 -20.65 -2.19
CA MET A 44 -11.67 -20.03 -1.85
C MET A 44 -11.60 -18.54 -2.14
N PHE A 45 -12.39 -18.00 -3.07
CA PHE A 45 -12.28 -16.60 -3.51
C PHE A 45 -10.86 -16.29 -4.03
N GLY A 46 -10.29 -15.15 -3.67
CA GLY A 46 -8.98 -14.69 -4.15
C GLY A 46 -8.28 -13.84 -3.10
N ASP A 47 -7.27 -13.07 -3.53
CA ASP A 47 -6.39 -12.33 -2.62
C ASP A 47 -7.13 -11.34 -1.71
N TYR A 48 -8.27 -10.81 -2.15
CA TYR A 48 -9.14 -10.00 -1.30
C TYR A 48 -9.57 -10.74 -0.02
N GLU A 49 -10.02 -11.99 -0.18
CA GLU A 49 -10.41 -12.83 0.96
C GLU A 49 -9.19 -13.27 1.77
N ALA A 50 -8.04 -13.46 1.15
CA ALA A 50 -6.80 -13.74 1.87
C ALA A 50 -6.48 -12.61 2.87
N GLN A 51 -6.45 -11.37 2.42
CA GLN A 51 -6.18 -10.21 3.27
C GLN A 51 -7.23 -10.02 4.37
N ARG A 52 -8.53 -10.21 4.04
CA ARG A 52 -9.61 -10.17 5.04
C ARG A 52 -9.48 -11.30 6.06
N HIS A 53 -9.11 -12.49 5.61
CA HIS A 53 -8.86 -13.63 6.47
C HIS A 53 -7.71 -13.35 7.44
N TRP A 54 -6.63 -12.72 6.98
CA TRP A 54 -5.50 -12.33 7.82
C TRP A 54 -5.92 -11.34 8.91
N MET A 55 -6.78 -10.38 8.59
CA MET A 55 -7.39 -9.50 9.61
C MET A 55 -8.20 -10.30 10.65
N LYS A 56 -9.01 -11.27 10.19
CA LYS A 56 -9.80 -12.13 11.08
C LYS A 56 -8.93 -12.99 12.00
N ILE A 57 -7.86 -13.62 11.52
CA ILE A 57 -7.01 -14.45 12.39
C ILE A 57 -6.23 -13.59 13.37
N THR A 58 -5.63 -12.49 12.92
CA THR A 58 -4.74 -11.67 13.76
C THR A 58 -5.48 -11.02 14.93
N ILE A 59 -6.75 -10.63 14.74
CA ILE A 59 -7.55 -9.98 15.79
C ILE A 59 -8.15 -10.96 16.80
N ASN A 60 -8.32 -12.24 16.44
CA ASN A 60 -9.02 -13.21 17.28
C ASN A 60 -8.10 -14.28 17.90
N LEU A 61 -6.93 -14.52 17.31
CA LEU A 61 -6.00 -15.56 17.75
C LEU A 61 -4.78 -14.97 18.46
N PRO A 62 -4.20 -15.69 19.44
CA PRO A 62 -2.94 -15.28 20.05
C PRO A 62 -1.80 -15.32 19.01
N ILE A 63 -0.76 -14.52 19.23
CA ILE A 63 0.32 -14.26 18.25
C ILE A 63 1.05 -15.56 17.84
N ASP A 64 1.16 -16.52 18.75
CA ASP A 64 1.79 -17.83 18.52
C ASP A 64 0.96 -18.78 17.64
N GLU A 65 -0.32 -18.46 17.38
CA GLU A 65 -1.19 -19.24 16.49
C GLU A 65 -1.31 -18.65 15.07
N TRP A 66 -0.80 -17.44 14.80
CA TRP A 66 -1.00 -16.78 13.50
C TRP A 66 -0.47 -17.57 12.30
N TYR A 67 0.62 -18.30 12.50
CA TYR A 67 1.32 -19.07 11.45
C TYR A 67 1.25 -20.60 11.66
N VAL A 68 0.46 -21.06 12.64
CA VAL A 68 0.41 -22.48 13.03
C VAL A 68 -0.99 -23.02 12.72
N HIS A 69 -1.05 -24.23 12.16
CA HIS A 69 -2.31 -24.91 11.96
C HIS A 69 -2.93 -25.29 13.31
N SER A 70 -4.15 -24.82 13.57
CA SER A 70 -4.90 -25.10 14.79
C SER A 70 -6.38 -25.33 14.46
N ASN A 71 -7.19 -25.71 15.46
CA ASN A 71 -8.63 -25.87 15.27
C ASN A 71 -9.31 -24.55 14.80
N SER A 72 -8.70 -23.41 15.09
CA SER A 72 -9.22 -22.08 14.73
C SER A 72 -8.46 -21.43 13.57
N ASN A 73 -7.33 -21.99 13.14
CA ASN A 73 -6.52 -21.51 12.03
C ASN A 73 -6.20 -22.62 11.01
N ASP A 74 -6.94 -22.62 9.91
CA ASP A 74 -6.75 -23.54 8.80
C ASP A 74 -5.78 -22.96 7.76
N LEU A 75 -4.50 -23.33 7.85
CA LEU A 75 -3.47 -22.88 6.91
C LEU A 75 -3.74 -23.22 5.44
N MET A 76 -4.61 -24.20 5.13
CA MET A 76 -4.99 -24.50 3.74
C MET A 76 -5.97 -23.47 3.15
N TYR A 77 -6.55 -22.62 4.00
CA TYR A 77 -7.40 -21.51 3.58
C TYR A 77 -6.73 -20.19 3.90
N TRP A 78 -5.94 -19.70 2.93
CA TRP A 78 -5.27 -18.40 3.05
C TRP A 78 -4.46 -18.24 4.34
N GLY A 79 -3.66 -19.25 4.68
CA GLY A 79 -2.66 -19.15 5.74
C GLY A 79 -1.76 -17.93 5.54
N LEU A 80 -1.29 -17.33 6.64
CA LEU A 80 -0.44 -16.14 6.58
C LEU A 80 0.95 -16.53 6.05
N ASP A 81 1.29 -16.03 4.86
CA ASP A 81 2.51 -16.39 4.12
C ASP A 81 3.56 -15.26 4.07
N TYR A 82 3.21 -14.06 4.55
CA TYR A 82 4.08 -12.89 4.61
C TYR A 82 4.76 -12.77 5.98
N PRO A 83 5.85 -12.00 6.12
CA PRO A 83 6.58 -11.90 7.38
C PRO A 83 5.82 -11.04 8.41
N PRO A 84 6.32 -10.98 9.67
CA PRO A 84 5.54 -10.46 10.80
C PRO A 84 4.96 -9.04 10.65
N LEU A 85 5.61 -8.14 9.89
CA LEU A 85 5.08 -6.77 9.76
C LEU A 85 3.75 -6.74 9.00
N THR A 86 3.52 -7.66 8.05
CA THR A 86 2.19 -7.82 7.44
C THR A 86 1.17 -8.27 8.46
N ALA A 87 1.50 -9.24 9.32
CA ALA A 87 0.55 -9.72 10.32
C ALA A 87 0.14 -8.60 11.30
N TYR A 88 1.09 -7.77 11.75
CA TYR A 88 0.78 -6.57 12.55
C TYR A 88 -0.01 -5.51 11.77
N HIS A 89 0.26 -5.35 10.47
CA HIS A 89 -0.55 -4.48 9.62
C HIS A 89 -1.99 -4.98 9.52
N SER A 90 -2.21 -6.26 9.22
CA SER A 90 -3.54 -6.89 9.21
C SER A 90 -4.23 -6.77 10.58
N TRP A 91 -3.50 -6.93 11.69
CA TRP A 91 -4.02 -6.74 13.04
C TRP A 91 -4.52 -5.31 13.30
N MET A 92 -3.77 -4.30 12.83
CA MET A 92 -4.16 -2.89 12.93
C MET A 92 -5.42 -2.60 12.10
N LEU A 93 -5.47 -3.09 10.84
CA LEU A 93 -6.64 -2.93 9.99
C LEU A 93 -7.87 -3.66 10.57
N ALA A 94 -7.66 -4.83 11.18
CA ALA A 94 -8.71 -5.61 11.81
C ALA A 94 -9.35 -4.88 13.00
N HIS A 95 -8.58 -4.09 13.76
CA HIS A 95 -9.14 -3.20 14.78
C HIS A 95 -10.10 -2.19 14.17
N GLY A 96 -9.72 -1.55 13.06
CA GLY A 96 -10.59 -0.63 12.31
C GLY A 96 -11.87 -1.31 11.82
N ALA A 97 -11.75 -2.49 11.20
CA ALA A 97 -12.89 -3.27 10.75
C ALA A 97 -13.83 -3.64 11.90
N ARG A 98 -13.29 -4.11 13.04
CA ARG A 98 -14.07 -4.51 14.22
C ARG A 98 -14.84 -3.35 14.85
N ILE A 99 -14.31 -2.13 14.77
CA ILE A 99 -15.00 -0.91 15.25
C ILE A 99 -16.19 -0.58 14.36
N ILE A 100 -16.04 -0.69 13.04
CA ILE A 100 -17.09 -0.36 12.07
C ILE A 100 -18.16 -1.46 12.00
N ASN A 101 -17.74 -2.71 11.79
CA ASN A 101 -18.63 -3.85 11.75
C ASN A 101 -17.90 -5.14 12.14
N ARG A 102 -18.25 -5.69 13.31
CA ARG A 102 -17.63 -6.89 13.87
C ARG A 102 -17.78 -8.12 12.97
N THR A 103 -18.88 -8.22 12.21
CA THR A 103 -19.18 -9.41 11.40
C THR A 103 -18.16 -9.63 10.28
N TRP A 104 -17.41 -8.61 9.88
CA TRP A 104 -16.36 -8.70 8.86
C TRP A 104 -15.15 -9.52 9.29
N VAL A 105 -14.91 -9.62 10.60
CA VAL A 105 -13.75 -10.29 11.20
C VAL A 105 -14.13 -11.29 12.29
N GLU A 106 -15.40 -11.71 12.35
CA GLU A 106 -15.83 -12.74 13.31
C GLU A 106 -15.18 -14.10 13.00
N LEU A 107 -14.62 -14.74 14.02
CA LEU A 107 -14.04 -16.07 13.89
C LEU A 107 -15.12 -17.07 13.42
N GLU A 108 -14.76 -17.98 12.52
CA GLU A 108 -15.61 -19.02 11.88
C GLU A 108 -16.77 -18.53 11.00
N LYS A 109 -17.41 -17.40 11.30
CA LYS A 109 -18.60 -16.91 10.58
C LYS A 109 -18.31 -15.99 9.39
N SER A 110 -17.20 -15.25 9.45
CA SER A 110 -16.88 -14.23 8.43
C SER A 110 -16.21 -14.78 7.17
N ARG A 111 -16.04 -16.11 7.04
CA ARG A 111 -15.32 -16.73 5.91
C ARG A 111 -16.07 -16.49 4.61
N GLY A 112 -15.41 -15.87 3.64
CA GLY A 112 -15.99 -15.59 2.32
C GLY A 112 -17.14 -14.59 2.34
N ILE A 113 -17.23 -13.72 3.36
CA ILE A 113 -18.27 -12.70 3.41
C ILE A 113 -18.02 -11.63 2.35
N GLU A 114 -19.03 -11.37 1.53
CA GLU A 114 -19.01 -10.32 0.50
C GLU A 114 -20.08 -9.28 0.82
N SER A 115 -19.69 -8.01 0.85
CA SER A 115 -20.62 -6.88 0.94
C SER A 115 -19.99 -5.64 0.33
N LEU A 116 -20.84 -4.71 -0.11
CA LEU A 116 -20.36 -3.44 -0.67
C LEU A 116 -19.62 -2.61 0.38
N ASP A 117 -20.09 -2.62 1.62
CA ASP A 117 -19.48 -1.86 2.72
C ASP A 117 -18.09 -2.40 3.09
N LEU A 118 -17.93 -3.73 3.11
CA LEU A 118 -16.63 -4.35 3.34
C LEU A 118 -15.67 -4.06 2.17
N LYS A 119 -16.16 -4.16 0.92
CA LYS A 119 -15.38 -3.76 -0.27
C LYS A 119 -14.89 -2.32 -0.16
N PHE A 120 -15.77 -1.40 0.21
CA PHE A 120 -15.42 -0.01 0.41
C PHE A 120 -14.35 0.17 1.49
N PHE A 121 -14.55 -0.42 2.68
CA PHE A 121 -13.57 -0.37 3.76
C PHE A 121 -12.19 -0.86 3.31
N MET A 122 -12.15 -2.04 2.70
CA MET A 122 -10.91 -2.69 2.25
C MET A 122 -10.22 -1.87 1.14
N ARG A 123 -10.96 -1.27 0.21
CA ARG A 123 -10.36 -0.37 -0.81
C ARG A 123 -9.79 0.89 -0.17
N CYS A 124 -10.47 1.45 0.83
CA CYS A 124 -9.97 2.60 1.58
C CYS A 124 -8.66 2.27 2.32
N THR A 125 -8.53 1.09 2.93
CA THR A 125 -7.30 0.73 3.65
C THR A 125 -6.09 0.63 2.72
N VAL A 126 -6.25 0.12 1.50
CA VAL A 126 -5.18 0.14 0.48
C VAL A 126 -4.82 1.57 0.10
N LEU A 127 -5.81 2.42 -0.17
CA LEU A 127 -5.59 3.82 -0.54
C LEU A 127 -4.89 4.62 0.57
N PHE A 128 -5.33 4.48 1.82
CA PHE A 128 -4.67 5.13 2.95
C PHE A 128 -3.22 4.67 3.11
N SER A 129 -2.98 3.36 2.98
CA SER A 129 -1.63 2.80 3.05
C SER A 129 -0.73 3.37 1.94
N ASP A 130 -1.23 3.42 0.69
CA ASP A 130 -0.54 4.01 -0.45
C ASP A 130 -0.18 5.48 -0.23
N MET A 131 -1.13 6.30 0.25
CA MET A 131 -0.90 7.74 0.44
C MET A 131 0.29 8.03 1.37
N PHE A 132 0.40 7.31 2.50
CA PHE A 132 1.46 7.55 3.49
C PHE A 132 2.76 6.84 3.16
N LEU A 133 2.66 5.61 2.66
CA LEU A 133 3.82 4.75 2.52
C LEU A 133 4.43 4.82 1.13
N PHE A 134 3.67 5.09 0.07
CA PHE A 134 4.19 5.11 -1.30
C PHE A 134 4.14 6.51 -1.94
N LEU A 135 3.00 7.21 -1.92
CA LEU A 135 2.89 8.52 -2.55
C LEU A 135 3.76 9.57 -1.86
N LEU A 136 3.74 9.64 -0.52
CA LEU A 136 4.53 10.61 0.22
C LEU A 136 6.05 10.51 -0.05
N PRO A 137 6.71 9.34 0.08
CA PRO A 137 8.13 9.26 -0.28
C PRO A 137 8.37 9.42 -1.77
N SER A 138 7.43 9.08 -2.65
CA SER A 138 7.54 9.38 -4.10
C SER A 138 7.58 10.88 -4.37
N ILE A 139 6.77 11.67 -3.65
CA ILE A 139 6.81 13.15 -3.70
C ILE A 139 8.16 13.64 -3.18
N LEU A 140 8.60 13.18 -2.01
CA LEU A 140 9.88 13.61 -1.43
C LEU A 140 11.04 13.31 -2.37
N TYR A 141 11.08 12.09 -2.92
CA TYR A 141 12.11 11.66 -3.87
C TYR A 141 12.23 12.60 -5.07
N VAL A 142 11.14 12.85 -5.81
CA VAL A 142 11.22 13.70 -7.00
C VAL A 142 11.54 15.16 -6.65
N LEU A 143 11.10 15.63 -5.47
CA LEU A 143 11.37 17.00 -5.03
C LEU A 143 12.82 17.18 -4.58
N SER A 144 13.42 16.18 -3.93
CA SER A 144 14.81 16.22 -3.46
C SER A 144 15.83 15.86 -4.55
N LYS A 145 15.43 15.13 -5.59
CA LYS A 145 16.35 14.63 -6.63
C LYS A 145 17.09 15.75 -7.38
N PRO A 146 18.42 15.94 -7.22
CA PRO A 146 19.15 17.06 -7.82
C PRO A 146 19.25 16.99 -9.35
N SER A 147 19.16 15.78 -9.92
CA SER A 147 19.18 15.57 -11.37
C SER A 147 17.93 16.10 -12.09
N LEU A 148 16.82 16.30 -11.37
CA LEU A 148 15.57 16.83 -11.92
C LEU A 148 15.51 18.35 -11.70
N LYS A 149 15.87 19.12 -12.73
CA LYS A 149 16.10 20.58 -12.61
C LYS A 149 14.81 21.38 -12.69
N SER A 150 13.87 20.94 -13.51
CA SER A 150 12.60 21.63 -13.74
C SER A 150 11.44 20.94 -13.02
N MET A 151 10.41 21.70 -12.63
CA MET A 151 9.21 21.08 -12.04
C MET A 151 8.50 20.17 -13.05
N LYS A 152 8.58 20.46 -14.36
CA LYS A 152 8.00 19.60 -15.40
C LYS A 152 8.62 18.21 -15.37
N GLU A 153 9.94 18.11 -15.23
CA GLU A 153 10.63 16.82 -15.06
C GLU A 153 10.18 16.13 -13.77
N LYS A 154 10.11 16.86 -12.64
CA LYS A 154 9.63 16.29 -11.36
C LYS A 154 8.22 15.74 -11.45
N ILE A 155 7.30 16.46 -12.11
CA ILE A 155 5.93 16.00 -12.35
C ILE A 155 5.93 14.76 -13.23
N LEU A 156 6.71 14.75 -14.32
CA LEU A 156 6.79 13.60 -15.22
C LEU A 156 7.30 12.35 -14.48
N TYR A 157 8.39 12.48 -13.73
CA TYR A 157 8.93 11.36 -12.94
C TYR A 157 7.95 10.89 -11.87
N TYR A 158 7.28 11.80 -11.17
CA TYR A 158 6.25 11.45 -10.20
C TYR A 158 5.14 10.63 -10.85
N LEU A 159 4.57 11.12 -11.96
CA LEU A 159 3.51 10.43 -12.67
C LEU A 159 3.97 9.10 -13.26
N LEU A 160 5.22 8.97 -13.70
CA LEU A 160 5.77 7.69 -14.18
C LEU A 160 5.83 6.64 -13.06
N ILE A 161 6.17 7.06 -11.84
CA ILE A 161 6.19 6.18 -10.66
C ILE A 161 4.76 5.80 -10.26
N THR A 162 3.88 6.79 -10.09
CA THR A 162 2.56 6.57 -9.47
C THR A 162 1.50 6.07 -10.44
N LEU A 163 1.65 6.34 -11.74
CA LEU A 163 0.73 5.87 -12.79
C LEU A 163 1.25 4.64 -13.53
N TYR A 164 2.26 3.95 -12.99
CA TYR A 164 2.71 2.68 -13.56
C TYR A 164 1.53 1.67 -13.59
N PRO A 165 1.10 1.17 -14.76
CA PRO A 165 -0.12 0.37 -14.85
C PRO A 165 -0.06 -0.92 -14.04
N GLY A 166 1.11 -1.57 -13.96
CA GLY A 166 1.27 -2.78 -13.16
C GLY A 166 1.03 -2.54 -11.68
N TYR A 167 1.49 -1.39 -11.16
CA TYR A 167 1.24 -0.99 -9.77
C TYR A 167 -0.26 -0.77 -9.52
N ILE A 168 -0.91 0.03 -10.37
CA ILE A 168 -2.34 0.35 -10.20
C ILE A 168 -3.20 -0.90 -10.28
N LEU A 169 -2.97 -1.76 -11.27
CA LEU A 169 -3.77 -2.95 -11.50
C LEU A 169 -3.61 -3.97 -10.37
N VAL A 170 -2.41 -4.15 -9.84
CA VAL A 170 -2.19 -5.16 -8.79
C VAL A 170 -2.77 -4.70 -7.45
N ASP A 171 -2.57 -3.44 -7.05
CA ASP A 171 -3.00 -3.00 -5.72
C ASP A 171 -4.48 -2.56 -5.71
N PHE A 172 -4.88 -1.73 -6.67
CA PHE A 172 -6.21 -1.09 -6.65
C PHE A 172 -7.27 -1.87 -7.41
N VAL A 173 -6.91 -2.71 -8.39
CA VAL A 173 -7.89 -3.61 -9.05
C VAL A 173 -7.87 -4.97 -8.37
N HIS A 174 -6.75 -5.68 -8.42
CA HIS A 174 -6.63 -7.07 -7.95
C HIS A 174 -6.75 -7.23 -6.42
N PHE A 175 -6.37 -6.19 -5.65
CA PHE A 175 -6.38 -6.12 -4.18
C PHE A 175 -5.13 -6.69 -3.52
N GLN A 176 -4.10 -5.86 -3.43
CA GLN A 176 -2.82 -6.15 -2.78
C GLN A 176 -2.32 -4.93 -2.02
N TYR A 177 -1.42 -5.14 -1.07
CA TYR A 177 -0.74 -4.08 -0.32
C TYR A 177 0.75 -3.98 -0.71
N ASN A 178 1.09 -4.05 -2.01
CA ASN A 178 2.48 -3.89 -2.44
C ASN A 178 2.97 -2.47 -2.20
N CYS A 179 2.07 -1.49 -2.22
CA CYS A 179 2.31 -0.08 -1.89
C CYS A 179 3.00 0.09 -0.53
N VAL A 180 2.70 -0.78 0.44
CA VAL A 180 3.35 -0.74 1.76
C VAL A 180 4.81 -1.16 1.64
N SER A 181 5.08 -2.31 1.02
CA SER A 181 6.42 -2.85 0.85
C SER A 181 7.32 -1.94 0.02
N LEU A 182 6.85 -1.64 -1.20
CA LEU A 182 7.53 -0.74 -2.14
C LEU A 182 7.66 0.66 -1.56
N GLY A 183 6.68 1.10 -0.77
CA GLY A 183 6.69 2.38 -0.09
C GLY A 183 7.75 2.48 0.99
N LEU A 184 7.89 1.45 1.83
CA LEU A 184 8.98 1.34 2.80
C LEU A 184 10.35 1.32 2.10
N PHE A 185 10.47 0.60 0.98
CA PHE A 185 11.68 0.66 0.15
C PHE A 185 11.93 2.06 -0.46
N MET A 186 10.87 2.76 -0.87
CA MET A 186 10.96 4.13 -1.39
C MET A 186 11.42 5.10 -0.30
N TRP A 187 10.91 4.96 0.93
CA TRP A 187 11.42 5.69 2.10
C TRP A 187 12.91 5.41 2.33
N ALA A 188 13.34 4.15 2.27
CA ALA A 188 14.75 3.80 2.39
C ALA A 188 15.60 4.50 1.32
N THR A 189 15.14 4.48 0.06
CA THR A 189 15.82 5.15 -1.06
C THR A 189 15.95 6.65 -0.84
N VAL A 190 14.88 7.33 -0.42
CA VAL A 190 14.92 8.76 -0.10
C VAL A 190 15.93 9.05 1.02
N MET A 191 15.99 8.21 2.05
CA MET A 191 16.91 8.41 3.16
C MET A 191 18.38 8.18 2.74
N PHE A 192 18.66 7.16 1.93
CA PHE A 192 20.00 6.94 1.36
C PHE A 192 20.46 8.11 0.51
N GLU A 193 19.58 8.70 -0.32
CA GLU A 193 19.93 9.87 -1.14
C GLU A 193 20.21 11.15 -0.33
N ASN A 194 19.84 11.16 0.95
CA ASN A 194 20.07 12.28 1.86
C ASN A 194 21.10 11.91 2.96
N ASP A 195 21.92 10.88 2.75
CA ASP A 195 22.97 10.43 3.68
C ASP A 195 22.44 10.04 5.09
N LEU A 196 21.19 9.54 5.16
CA LEU A 196 20.52 9.12 6.40
C LEU A 196 20.51 7.59 6.56
N ASP A 197 21.68 6.96 6.53
CA ASP A 197 21.87 5.51 6.42
C ASP A 197 21.16 4.67 7.50
N ILE A 198 21.09 5.18 8.74
CA ILE A 198 20.42 4.47 9.85
C ILE A 198 18.92 4.35 9.58
N PHE A 199 18.28 5.46 9.17
CA PHE A 199 16.86 5.47 8.85
C PHE A 199 16.58 4.69 7.57
N ALA A 200 17.48 4.80 6.59
CA ALA A 200 17.38 4.05 5.36
C ALA A 200 17.41 2.53 5.62
N SER A 201 18.35 2.07 6.44
CA SER A 201 18.45 0.67 6.87
C SER A 201 17.20 0.21 7.64
N PHE A 202 16.68 1.03 8.55
CA PHE A 202 15.44 0.73 9.27
C PHE A 202 14.26 0.51 8.31
N PHE A 203 14.04 1.44 7.37
CA PHE A 203 12.95 1.33 6.41
C PHE A 203 13.13 0.14 5.47
N PHE A 204 14.36 -0.17 5.03
CA PHE A 204 14.61 -1.33 4.18
C PHE A 204 14.35 -2.65 4.91
N VAL A 205 14.77 -2.77 6.18
CA VAL A 205 14.45 -3.93 7.02
C VAL A 205 12.93 -4.05 7.22
N CYS A 206 12.22 -2.94 7.45
CA CYS A 206 10.76 -2.97 7.50
C CYS A 206 10.13 -3.45 6.18
N ALA A 207 10.65 -3.03 5.02
CA ALA A 207 10.19 -3.50 3.72
C ALA A 207 10.35 -5.02 3.59
N LEU A 208 11.53 -5.56 3.95
CA LEU A 208 11.80 -7.00 3.99
C LEU A 208 10.87 -7.75 4.95
N CYS A 209 10.59 -7.18 6.13
CA CYS A 209 9.68 -7.74 7.11
C CYS A 209 8.20 -7.60 6.74
N TYR A 210 7.88 -6.85 5.67
CA TYR A 210 6.53 -6.74 5.14
C TYR A 210 6.31 -7.69 3.96
N LYS A 211 7.21 -7.72 2.98
CA LYS A 211 7.15 -8.70 1.90
C LYS A 211 8.56 -9.14 1.54
N GLN A 212 8.81 -10.43 1.67
CA GLN A 212 10.11 -11.05 1.45
C GLN A 212 10.66 -10.85 0.03
N MET A 213 9.81 -10.48 -0.93
CA MET A 213 10.22 -10.16 -2.30
C MET A 213 11.12 -8.92 -2.39
N GLU A 214 11.16 -8.06 -1.35
CA GLU A 214 12.14 -6.95 -1.29
C GLU A 214 13.59 -7.43 -1.16
N LEU A 215 13.81 -8.71 -0.89
CA LEU A 215 15.15 -9.30 -0.88
C LEU A 215 15.85 -9.15 -2.22
N TYR A 216 15.11 -9.01 -3.32
CA TYR A 216 15.67 -8.74 -4.65
C TYR A 216 16.43 -7.41 -4.72
N HIS A 217 16.13 -6.45 -3.84
CA HIS A 217 16.85 -5.17 -3.74
C HIS A 217 18.06 -5.23 -2.81
N ALA A 218 18.19 -6.29 -1.99
CA ALA A 218 19.25 -6.36 -0.97
C ALA A 218 20.67 -6.24 -1.53
N PRO A 219 21.05 -6.87 -2.67
CA PRO A 219 22.40 -6.70 -3.24
C PRO A 219 22.74 -5.28 -3.71
N ALA A 220 21.74 -4.42 -3.91
CA ALA A 220 21.98 -3.01 -4.25
C ALA A 220 22.11 -2.13 -3.00
N ILE A 221 21.64 -2.60 -1.84
CA ILE A 221 21.67 -1.89 -0.56
C ILE A 221 22.91 -2.26 0.28
N PHE A 222 23.34 -3.52 0.25
CA PHE A 222 24.48 -4.06 1.01
C PHE A 222 25.67 -4.39 0.11
#